data_AF-E3Q9T0-F1
#
_entry.id   AF-E3Q9T0-F1
#
_cell.length_a   1.000
_cell.length_b   1.000
_cell.length_c   1.000
_cell.angle_alpha   90.00
_cell.angle_beta   90.00
_cell.angle_gamma   90.00
#
_symmetry.space_group_name_H-M   'P 1'
#
loop_
_entity.id
_entity.type
_entity.pdbx_description
1 polymer ?
#
loop_
_entity_poly.entity_id
_entity_poly.type
_entity_poly.pdbx_seq_one_letter_code
_entity_poly.pdbx_strand_id
1 'polypeptide(L)'
;MPGLPLSELSAPSYSPGYAPDGVEEEDQSQIVSMTTRRKPKFLQYPPDVPRMTRLGPCTFGVNTGPVADNADLTKLTVPMLKEQLGLRDMPEGGNKKDLIERLRNWKTYKPETVAVREAPDRQVFGPISYNRSVTGITRFWVKPDEKDHISAAKKAMEESMYIIKQQDNHDGSPGLTVGVYSEMGSDNYQVTIGNKTSCNCSSITFRPKSNCKHIIYVLTHILRAPAELLPQRTLFTEELMKLLDHAPKVRFTAAEVSTDPCMSDGVPKSKDGNCCPVCFKDIGEAQTACCGKCGYHTHSSCFDIYARELSGWGVDCAVCQGAWSPAAV
;
A
#
# COMPACT_ATOMS: atom_id res chain seq x y z
N MET A 1 -45.01 -35.71 33.26
CA MET A 1 -46.45 -35.66 33.59
C MET A 1 -46.60 -35.96 35.07
N PRO A 2 -47.36 -35.20 35.87
CA PRO A 2 -48.06 -33.92 35.68
C PRO A 2 -47.42 -32.84 36.62
N GLY A 3 -47.83 -31.59 36.76
CA GLY A 3 -48.96 -30.80 36.26
C GLY A 3 -48.94 -29.47 37.03
N LEU A 4 -49.27 -28.38 36.34
CA LEU A 4 -49.59 -27.08 36.94
C LEU A 4 -50.81 -27.21 37.88
N PRO A 5 -51.09 -26.16 38.68
CA PRO A 5 -52.24 -25.36 38.26
C PRO A 5 -52.09 -23.83 38.40
N LEU A 6 -53.00 -23.21 37.66
CA LEU A 6 -53.31 -21.82 37.39
C LEU A 6 -54.09 -21.11 38.53
N SER A 7 -54.16 -19.77 38.38
CA SER A 7 -55.32 -18.89 38.64
C SER A 7 -55.66 -18.55 40.10
N GLU A 8 -56.22 -17.39 40.45
CA GLU A 8 -56.56 -16.09 39.82
C GLU A 8 -57.14 -15.19 40.94
N LEU A 9 -57.55 -13.97 40.56
CA LEU A 9 -58.49 -13.04 41.22
C LEU A 9 -57.80 -12.04 42.19
N SER A 10 -57.95 -10.72 42.07
CA SER A 10 -59.15 -9.96 41.69
C SER A 10 -58.81 -8.52 41.26
N ALA A 11 -59.53 -8.00 40.28
CA ALA A 11 -59.94 -6.58 40.19
C ALA A 11 -61.40 -6.47 40.69
N PRO A 12 -61.97 -5.30 41.05
CA PRO A 12 -62.57 -4.40 40.03
C PRO A 12 -62.55 -2.88 40.40
N SER A 13 -62.46 -1.96 39.42
CA SER A 13 -63.52 -1.12 38.82
C SER A 13 -63.75 0.28 39.43
N TYR A 14 -63.59 1.36 38.62
CA TYR A 14 -64.66 2.32 38.28
C TYR A 14 -64.21 3.29 37.16
N SER A 15 -65.06 3.49 36.14
CA SER A 15 -64.93 4.40 34.97
C SER A 15 -65.95 5.56 35.11
N PRO A 16 -66.42 6.31 34.07
CA PRO A 16 -65.89 6.79 32.78
C PRO A 16 -66.23 8.29 32.49
N GLY A 17 -65.85 8.83 31.31
CA GLY A 17 -66.51 10.01 30.73
C GLY A 17 -66.03 10.48 29.34
N TYR A 18 -66.71 10.00 28.30
CA TYR A 18 -67.25 10.70 27.10
C TYR A 18 -66.34 11.26 25.96
N ALA A 19 -66.65 10.85 24.72
CA ALA A 19 -66.24 11.34 23.37
C ALA A 19 -67.51 11.90 22.65
N PRO A 20 -67.59 12.32 21.34
CA PRO A 20 -66.66 12.34 20.18
C PRO A 20 -66.61 13.76 19.50
N ASP A 21 -65.98 14.09 18.35
CA ASP A 21 -66.15 13.63 16.96
C ASP A 21 -65.11 14.33 16.02
N GLY A 22 -64.67 13.62 14.97
CA GLY A 22 -64.60 14.11 13.57
C GLY A 22 -63.47 15.01 13.03
N VAL A 23 -62.80 14.50 11.97
CA VAL A 23 -62.54 15.12 10.65
C VAL A 23 -61.06 15.33 10.20
N GLU A 24 -60.75 14.67 9.07
CA GLU A 24 -59.75 14.90 7.97
C GLU A 24 -58.24 14.76 8.22
N GLU A 25 -57.59 13.73 7.65
CA GLU A 25 -56.95 13.64 6.30
C GLU A 25 -55.67 14.47 6.16
N GLU A 26 -54.52 13.79 6.06
CA GLU A 26 -53.54 14.02 4.97
C GLU A 26 -52.44 12.94 4.97
N ASP A 27 -52.49 12.12 3.91
CA ASP A 27 -51.47 11.16 3.50
C ASP A 27 -50.32 11.90 2.80
N GLN A 28 -49.20 12.11 3.49
CA GLN A 28 -47.97 12.62 2.87
C GLN A 28 -47.06 11.45 2.47
N SER A 29 -47.40 10.89 1.32
CA SER A 29 -46.49 10.12 0.48
C SER A 29 -45.18 10.89 0.24
N GLN A 30 -44.09 10.45 0.90
CA GLN A 30 -42.74 10.90 0.58
C GLN A 30 -42.34 10.29 -0.76
N ILE A 31 -42.66 11.00 -1.84
CA ILE A 31 -42.03 10.81 -3.14
C ILE A 31 -40.55 11.16 -2.96
N VAL A 32 -39.72 10.13 -2.83
CA VAL A 32 -38.27 10.25 -2.96
C VAL A 32 -38.00 10.79 -4.35
N SER A 33 -37.84 12.11 -4.46
CA SER A 33 -37.40 12.74 -5.68
C SER A 33 -36.05 12.14 -6.04
N MET A 34 -36.05 11.31 -7.08
CA MET A 34 -34.84 10.85 -7.71
C MET A 34 -34.11 12.09 -8.18
N THR A 35 -33.12 12.53 -7.41
CA THR A 35 -32.12 13.47 -7.91
C THR A 35 -31.43 12.75 -9.05
N THR A 36 -31.89 13.06 -10.25
CA THR A 36 -31.23 12.66 -11.48
C THR A 36 -29.77 13.03 -11.30
N ARG A 37 -28.89 12.02 -11.30
CA ARG A 37 -27.45 12.24 -11.27
C ARG A 37 -27.13 13.16 -12.45
N ARG A 38 -26.93 14.44 -12.17
CA ARG A 38 -26.53 15.42 -13.17
C ARG A 38 -25.25 14.86 -13.78
N LYS A 39 -25.29 14.52 -15.07
CA LYS A 39 -24.10 14.20 -15.85
C LYS A 39 -23.07 15.30 -15.56
N PRO A 40 -21.79 14.98 -15.30
CA PRO A 40 -20.81 16.01 -14.99
C PRO A 40 -20.84 17.04 -16.12
N LYS A 41 -21.13 18.31 -15.79
CA LYS A 41 -21.06 19.39 -16.77
C LYS A 41 -19.62 19.41 -17.28
N PHE A 42 -19.44 19.31 -18.60
CA PHE A 42 -18.15 19.60 -19.24
C PHE A 42 -17.56 20.87 -18.61
N LEU A 43 -16.29 20.82 -18.19
CA LEU A 43 -15.64 21.98 -17.57
C LEU A 43 -15.74 23.16 -18.55
N GLN A 44 -16.40 24.24 -18.14
CA GLN A 44 -16.56 25.42 -18.97
C GLN A 44 -15.27 26.23 -18.92
N TYR A 45 -14.58 26.36 -20.07
CA TYR A 45 -13.38 27.18 -20.19
C TYR A 45 -13.75 28.65 -20.32
N PRO A 46 -12.94 29.56 -19.75
CA PRO A 46 -13.03 30.98 -20.05
C PRO A 46 -13.03 31.21 -21.56
N PRO A 47 -13.91 32.06 -22.10
CA PRO A 47 -14.04 32.29 -23.54
C PRO A 47 -12.77 32.87 -24.17
N ASP A 48 -11.89 33.48 -23.37
CA ASP A 48 -10.61 34.04 -23.77
C ASP A 48 -9.45 33.03 -23.80
N VAL A 49 -9.67 31.77 -23.40
CA VAL A 49 -8.68 30.69 -23.47
C VAL A 49 -9.08 29.69 -24.55
N PRO A 50 -8.58 29.83 -25.79
CA PRO A 50 -9.01 28.99 -26.91
C PRO A 50 -8.53 27.54 -26.72
N ARG A 51 -9.45 26.59 -26.96
CA ARG A 51 -9.17 25.15 -27.01
C ARG A 51 -8.99 24.70 -28.45
N MET A 52 -7.99 23.86 -28.69
CA MET A 52 -7.77 23.29 -30.01
C MET A 52 -8.95 22.39 -30.40
N THR A 53 -9.36 22.49 -31.66
CA THR A 53 -10.40 21.63 -32.26
C THR A 53 -9.79 20.91 -33.45
N ARG A 54 -10.03 19.59 -33.58
CA ARG A 54 -9.64 18.80 -34.76
C ARG A 54 -10.82 17.90 -35.14
N LEU A 55 -11.22 17.86 -36.40
CA LEU A 55 -12.36 17.06 -36.86
C LEU A 55 -11.88 15.79 -37.58
N GLY A 56 -12.49 14.63 -37.28
CA GLY A 56 -12.10 13.32 -37.80
C GLY A 56 -12.27 12.17 -36.80
N PRO A 57 -12.08 10.91 -37.23
CA PRO A 57 -12.00 9.77 -36.32
C PRO A 57 -10.83 9.97 -35.33
N CYS A 58 -11.07 9.74 -34.03
CA CYS A 58 -10.07 9.89 -32.96
C CYS A 58 -9.50 11.32 -32.78
N THR A 59 -10.23 12.36 -33.17
CA THR A 59 -9.82 13.76 -32.98
C THR A 59 -10.66 14.49 -31.93
N PHE A 60 -10.19 15.67 -31.48
CA PHE A 60 -10.89 16.48 -30.49
C PHE A 60 -12.09 17.22 -31.07
N GLY A 61 -13.31 16.91 -30.61
CA GLY A 61 -14.51 17.68 -30.92
C GLY A 61 -14.37 19.18 -30.61
N VAL A 62 -15.31 19.98 -31.12
CA VAL A 62 -15.29 21.44 -30.98
C VAL A 62 -15.10 21.87 -29.53
N ASN A 63 -14.03 22.62 -29.25
CA ASN A 63 -13.65 23.11 -27.92
C ASN A 63 -13.41 22.02 -26.86
N THR A 64 -13.01 20.81 -27.27
CA THR A 64 -12.69 19.71 -26.33
C THR A 64 -11.21 19.34 -26.31
N GLY A 65 -10.39 19.92 -27.19
CA GLY A 65 -8.97 19.60 -27.26
C GLY A 65 -8.11 20.33 -26.23
N PRO A 66 -6.79 20.09 -26.27
CA PRO A 66 -5.84 20.78 -25.42
C PRO A 66 -5.88 22.30 -25.66
N VAL A 67 -5.61 23.06 -24.61
CA VAL A 67 -5.39 24.51 -24.68
C VAL A 67 -4.12 24.79 -25.50
N ALA A 68 -4.12 25.87 -26.27
CA ALA A 68 -2.98 26.30 -27.07
C ALA A 68 -1.73 26.59 -26.21
N ASP A 69 -0.53 26.36 -26.77
CA ASP A 69 0.75 26.49 -26.05
C ASP A 69 1.01 27.90 -25.49
N ASN A 70 0.43 28.94 -26.11
CA ASN A 70 0.60 30.34 -25.73
C ASN A 70 -0.51 30.88 -24.81
N ALA A 71 -1.46 30.05 -24.39
CA ALA A 71 -2.59 30.53 -23.61
C ALA A 71 -2.23 30.85 -22.16
N ASP A 72 -2.99 31.75 -21.55
CA ASP A 72 -2.79 32.13 -20.15
C ASP A 72 -3.36 31.08 -19.18
N LEU A 73 -2.50 30.14 -18.79
CA LEU A 73 -2.82 29.05 -17.85
C LEU A 73 -3.18 29.55 -16.44
N THR A 74 -2.87 30.81 -16.08
CA THR A 74 -3.18 31.34 -14.74
C THR A 74 -4.67 31.55 -14.53
N LYS A 75 -5.41 31.78 -15.61
CA LYS A 75 -6.88 31.95 -15.63
C LYS A 75 -7.64 30.64 -15.45
N LEU A 76 -6.99 29.50 -15.65
CA LEU A 76 -7.60 28.18 -15.52
C LEU A 76 -7.81 27.80 -14.06
N THR A 77 -8.89 27.07 -13.79
CA THR A 77 -9.13 26.47 -12.47
C THR A 77 -8.31 25.18 -12.31
N VAL A 78 -8.11 24.71 -11.07
CA VAL A 78 -7.36 23.47 -10.79
C VAL A 78 -7.92 22.26 -11.54
N PRO A 79 -9.25 22.00 -11.57
CA PRO A 79 -9.82 20.91 -12.36
C PRO A 79 -9.47 20.97 -13.84
N MET A 80 -9.45 22.18 -14.41
CA MET A 80 -9.13 22.39 -15.82
C MET A 80 -7.65 22.15 -16.12
N LEU A 81 -6.76 22.61 -15.23
CA LEU A 81 -5.33 22.33 -15.34
C LEU A 81 -5.06 20.82 -15.28
N LYS A 82 -5.77 20.09 -14.40
CA LYS A 82 -5.70 18.62 -14.34
C LYS A 82 -6.21 17.96 -15.61
N GLU A 83 -7.33 18.41 -16.17
CA GLU A 83 -7.83 17.93 -17.47
C GLU A 83 -6.78 18.15 -18.57
N GLN A 84 -6.14 19.32 -18.63
CA GLN A 84 -5.10 19.62 -19.62
C GLN A 84 -3.85 18.76 -19.48
N LEU A 85 -3.48 18.39 -18.24
CA LEU A 85 -2.40 17.45 -17.96
C LEU A 85 -2.80 16.03 -18.36
N GLY A 86 -4.03 15.61 -18.03
CA GLY A 86 -4.57 14.30 -18.40
C GLY A 86 -4.65 14.10 -19.92
N LEU A 87 -5.06 15.13 -20.67
CA LEU A 87 -5.06 15.11 -22.15
C LEU A 87 -3.66 14.98 -22.77
N ARG A 88 -2.60 15.20 -21.99
CA ARG A 88 -1.18 15.11 -22.39
C ARG A 88 -0.45 13.95 -21.71
N ASP A 89 -1.18 13.04 -21.07
CA ASP A 89 -0.64 11.93 -20.29
C ASP A 89 0.39 12.37 -19.23
N MET A 90 0.13 13.51 -18.59
CA MET A 90 1.00 14.08 -17.57
C MET A 90 0.44 13.95 -16.15
N PRO A 91 1.30 13.97 -15.12
CA PRO A 91 0.88 13.94 -13.73
C PRO A 91 -0.05 15.08 -13.33
N GLU A 92 -1.20 14.74 -12.72
CA GLU A 92 -2.25 15.68 -12.31
C GLU A 92 -2.13 16.13 -10.84
N GLY A 93 -1.11 15.67 -10.14
CA GLY A 93 -0.86 15.98 -8.72
C GLY A 93 -0.13 17.31 -8.51
N GLY A 94 -0.42 17.97 -7.39
CA GLY A 94 0.28 19.18 -6.94
C GLY A 94 -0.61 20.41 -6.79
N ASN A 95 0.01 21.52 -6.39
CA ASN A 95 -0.65 22.81 -6.24
C ASN A 95 -0.88 23.47 -7.61
N LYS A 96 -1.77 24.46 -7.68
CA LYS A 96 -2.06 25.20 -8.94
C LYS A 96 -0.78 25.68 -9.65
N LYS A 97 0.22 26.15 -8.89
CA LYS A 97 1.51 26.60 -9.43
C LYS A 97 2.27 25.46 -10.11
N ASP A 98 2.41 24.33 -9.42
CA ASP A 98 3.07 23.12 -9.95
C ASP A 98 2.39 22.63 -11.23
N LEU A 99 1.05 22.65 -11.29
CA LEU A 99 0.30 22.24 -12.49
C LEU A 99 0.57 23.18 -13.68
N ILE A 100 0.62 24.49 -13.43
CA ILE A 100 0.91 25.49 -14.47
C ILE A 100 2.34 25.34 -14.98
N GLU A 101 3.31 25.21 -14.09
CA GLU A 101 4.72 25.04 -14.47
C GLU A 101 4.92 23.76 -15.28
N ARG A 102 4.29 22.66 -14.85
CA ARG A 102 4.31 21.39 -15.59
C ARG A 102 3.69 21.52 -16.98
N LEU A 103 2.57 22.23 -17.11
CA LEU A 103 1.95 22.51 -18.42
C LEU A 103 2.78 23.45 -19.29
N ARG A 104 3.55 24.38 -18.73
CA ARG A 104 4.47 25.24 -19.50
C ARG A 104 5.65 24.43 -20.05
N ASN A 105 6.19 23.56 -19.22
CA ASN A 105 7.38 22.77 -19.54
C ASN A 105 7.05 21.38 -20.07
N TRP A 106 5.83 21.17 -20.57
CA TRP A 106 5.30 19.83 -20.87
C TRP A 106 6.12 19.06 -21.91
N LYS A 107 6.62 19.74 -22.94
CA LYS A 107 7.44 19.14 -24.02
C LYS A 107 8.79 18.60 -23.51
N THR A 108 9.30 19.18 -22.43
CA THR A 108 10.59 18.83 -21.82
C THR A 108 10.44 18.11 -20.48
N TYR A 109 9.20 17.86 -20.05
CA TYR A 109 8.93 17.26 -18.76
C TYR A 109 9.34 15.79 -18.78
N LYS A 110 10.31 15.45 -17.93
CA LYS A 110 10.61 14.06 -17.60
C LYS A 110 9.96 13.75 -16.25
N PRO A 111 9.08 12.74 -16.15
CA PRO A 111 8.55 12.34 -14.86
C PRO A 111 9.71 11.92 -13.96
N GLU A 112 9.65 12.34 -12.69
CA GLU A 112 10.61 11.86 -11.70
C GLU A 112 10.32 10.38 -11.45
N THR A 113 11.14 9.52 -12.04
CA THR A 113 11.04 8.07 -11.87
C THR A 113 12.04 7.65 -10.81
N VAL A 114 11.56 7.04 -9.73
CA VAL A 114 12.43 6.36 -8.77
C VAL A 114 12.84 5.03 -9.40
N ALA A 115 14.14 4.77 -9.48
CA ALA A 115 14.64 3.45 -9.84
C ALA A 115 14.31 2.49 -8.69
N VAL A 116 13.18 1.80 -8.80
CA VAL A 116 12.79 0.72 -7.90
C VAL A 116 13.49 -0.55 -8.37
N ARG A 117 13.92 -1.41 -7.43
CA ARG A 117 14.39 -2.76 -7.75
C ARG A 117 13.38 -3.46 -8.66
N GLU A 118 13.86 -4.06 -9.75
CA GLU A 118 13.00 -4.84 -10.63
C GLU A 118 12.53 -6.12 -9.95
N ALA A 119 11.24 -6.43 -10.07
CA ALA A 119 10.73 -7.72 -9.65
C ALA A 119 11.38 -8.82 -10.51
N PRO A 120 11.89 -9.91 -9.91
CA PRO A 120 12.69 -10.91 -10.61
C PRO A 120 11.95 -11.62 -11.73
N ASP A 121 10.61 -11.62 -11.73
CA ASP A 121 9.80 -12.09 -12.85
C ASP A 121 8.46 -11.33 -12.92
N ARG A 122 8.35 -10.36 -13.84
CA ARG A 122 7.08 -9.68 -14.10
C ARG A 122 6.02 -10.61 -14.71
N GLN A 123 6.45 -11.70 -15.37
CA GLN A 123 5.58 -12.64 -16.07
C GLN A 123 4.76 -13.50 -15.09
N VAL A 124 5.32 -13.81 -13.91
CA VAL A 124 4.62 -14.48 -12.80
C VAL A 124 3.36 -13.72 -12.36
N PHE A 125 3.47 -12.39 -12.25
CA PHE A 125 2.33 -11.57 -11.85
C PHE A 125 1.27 -11.49 -12.95
N GLY A 126 1.69 -11.54 -14.21
CA GLY A 126 0.83 -11.29 -15.35
C GLY A 126 0.35 -9.83 -15.37
N PRO A 127 -0.72 -9.51 -16.12
CA PRO A 127 -1.30 -8.17 -16.08
C PRO A 127 -1.86 -7.88 -14.67
N ILE A 128 -1.35 -6.83 -14.04
CA ILE A 128 -1.83 -6.39 -12.72
C ILE A 128 -3.22 -5.76 -12.89
N SER A 129 -4.19 -6.30 -12.16
CA SER A 129 -5.58 -5.88 -12.23
C SER A 129 -5.76 -4.45 -11.73
N TYR A 130 -6.11 -3.49 -12.60
CA TYR A 130 -6.14 -2.08 -12.20
C TYR A 130 -7.21 -1.79 -11.14
N ASN A 131 -8.50 -1.93 -11.48
CA ASN A 131 -9.59 -1.52 -10.58
C ASN A 131 -10.41 -2.66 -9.99
N ARG A 132 -10.30 -3.89 -10.51
CA ARG A 132 -11.19 -5.01 -10.15
C ARG A 132 -10.45 -6.34 -10.10
N SER A 133 -10.62 -7.08 -9.01
CA SER A 133 -10.07 -8.42 -8.81
C SER A 133 -10.81 -9.46 -9.65
N VAL A 134 -10.26 -10.68 -9.71
CA VAL A 134 -10.94 -11.84 -10.32
C VAL A 134 -12.25 -12.17 -9.59
N THR A 135 -12.28 -11.95 -8.27
CA THR A 135 -13.45 -12.13 -7.40
C THR A 135 -14.43 -10.96 -7.42
N GLY A 136 -14.15 -9.90 -8.20
CA GLY A 136 -15.02 -8.74 -8.36
C GLY A 136 -14.85 -7.63 -7.33
N ILE A 137 -13.91 -7.74 -6.39
CA ILE A 137 -13.53 -6.71 -5.42
C ILE A 137 -12.94 -5.52 -6.16
N THR A 138 -13.32 -4.30 -5.79
CA THR A 138 -12.80 -3.08 -6.41
C THR A 138 -11.77 -2.40 -5.53
N ARG A 139 -10.85 -1.67 -6.16
CA ARG A 139 -9.91 -0.78 -5.47
C ARG A 139 -9.86 0.61 -6.12
N PHE A 140 -9.43 1.58 -5.33
CA PHE A 140 -9.00 2.87 -5.87
C PHE A 140 -7.56 2.74 -6.34
N TRP A 141 -7.32 3.02 -7.63
CA TRP A 141 -5.97 2.97 -8.17
C TRP A 141 -5.22 4.28 -7.93
N VAL A 142 -4.10 4.17 -7.23
CA VAL A 142 -3.15 5.27 -7.00
C VAL A 142 -2.11 5.27 -8.11
N LYS A 143 -1.89 6.42 -8.75
CA LYS A 143 -0.90 6.51 -9.83
C LYS A 143 0.53 6.55 -9.26
N PRO A 144 1.52 5.88 -9.89
CA PRO A 144 2.92 5.91 -9.42
C PRO A 144 3.61 7.28 -9.48
N ASP A 145 3.06 8.23 -10.24
CA ASP A 145 3.59 9.59 -10.41
C ASP A 145 3.15 10.56 -9.31
N GLU A 146 2.39 10.10 -8.31
CA GLU A 146 2.01 10.92 -7.17
C GLU A 146 3.24 11.30 -6.34
N LYS A 147 3.39 12.61 -6.10
CA LYS A 147 4.53 13.20 -5.35
C LYS A 147 4.78 12.52 -4.00
N ASP A 148 3.72 12.19 -3.27
CA ASP A 148 3.83 11.51 -1.98
C ASP A 148 4.43 10.12 -2.12
N HIS A 149 3.97 9.35 -3.12
CA HIS A 149 4.53 8.04 -3.43
C HIS A 149 5.99 8.13 -3.87
N ILE A 150 6.33 9.02 -4.82
CA ILE A 150 7.71 9.23 -5.30
C ILE A 150 8.64 9.54 -4.12
N SER A 151 8.25 10.46 -3.25
CA SER A 151 9.06 10.84 -2.09
C SER A 151 9.26 9.70 -1.10
N ALA A 152 8.23 8.88 -0.88
CA ALA A 152 8.30 7.73 0.02
C ALA A 152 9.11 6.57 -0.58
N ALA A 153 8.96 6.33 -1.89
CA ALA A 153 9.71 5.33 -2.64
C ALA A 153 11.20 5.67 -2.68
N LYS A 154 11.55 6.92 -2.94
CA LYS A 154 12.95 7.39 -2.90
C LYS A 154 13.59 7.11 -1.54
N LYS A 155 12.91 7.48 -0.45
CA LYS A 155 13.38 7.19 0.91
C LYS A 155 13.50 5.70 1.20
N ALA A 156 12.56 4.89 0.71
CA ALA A 156 12.62 3.43 0.88
C ALA A 156 13.84 2.81 0.19
N MET A 157 14.26 3.35 -0.97
CA MET A 157 15.43 2.85 -1.70
C MET A 157 16.75 3.33 -1.09
N GLU A 158 16.82 4.60 -0.67
CA GLU A 158 18.04 5.25 -0.19
C GLU A 158 18.35 4.92 1.28
N GLU A 159 17.34 4.87 2.15
CA GLU A 159 17.56 4.67 3.57
C GLU A 159 17.79 3.19 3.92
N SER A 160 18.53 2.95 5.01
CA SER A 160 18.71 1.62 5.60
C SER A 160 17.61 1.35 6.61
N MET A 161 16.89 0.25 6.43
CA MET A 161 15.90 -0.25 7.38
C MET A 161 16.23 -1.69 7.78
N TYR A 162 16.00 -1.99 9.04
CA TYR A 162 16.36 -3.26 9.66
C TYR A 162 15.10 -3.97 10.13
N ILE A 163 14.89 -5.18 9.65
CA ILE A 163 13.76 -6.03 10.00
C ILE A 163 14.23 -6.92 11.12
N ILE A 164 13.62 -6.80 12.30
CA ILE A 164 14.07 -7.55 13.48
C ILE A 164 13.08 -8.66 13.79
N LYS A 165 11.79 -8.34 13.77
CA LYS A 165 10.71 -9.31 14.00
C LYS A 165 9.92 -9.52 12.71
N GLN A 166 9.62 -10.78 12.43
CA GLN A 166 8.74 -11.19 11.34
C GLN A 166 7.76 -12.21 11.90
N GLN A 167 6.48 -12.01 11.62
CA GLN A 167 5.40 -12.89 12.06
C GLN A 167 4.37 -13.01 10.94
N ASP A 168 3.96 -14.24 10.67
CA ASP A 168 2.82 -14.51 9.81
C ASP A 168 1.52 -14.14 10.53
N ASN A 169 0.47 -13.81 9.77
CA ASN A 169 -0.80 -13.44 10.38
C ASN A 169 -1.40 -14.62 11.16
N HIS A 170 -1.71 -14.39 12.44
CA HIS A 170 -2.24 -15.42 13.34
C HIS A 170 -3.69 -15.83 13.00
N ASP A 171 -4.41 -15.05 12.19
CA ASP A 171 -5.80 -15.29 11.83
C ASP A 171 -5.97 -16.28 10.64
N GLY A 172 -4.87 -16.81 10.10
CA GLY A 172 -4.88 -17.68 8.93
C GLY A 172 -5.18 -16.95 7.62
N SER A 173 -5.33 -15.63 7.64
CA SER A 173 -5.42 -14.82 6.42
C SER A 173 -4.03 -14.68 5.79
N PRO A 174 -3.91 -14.65 4.46
CA PRO A 174 -2.64 -14.38 3.82
C PRO A 174 -2.17 -12.98 4.22
N GLY A 175 -0.95 -12.89 4.73
CA GLY A 175 -0.31 -11.61 5.02
C GLY A 175 0.94 -11.75 5.87
N LEU A 176 1.64 -10.63 5.99
CA LEU A 176 2.95 -10.52 6.61
C LEU A 176 2.96 -9.35 7.58
N THR A 177 3.34 -9.58 8.83
CA THR A 177 3.58 -8.52 9.81
C THR A 177 5.06 -8.48 10.20
N VAL A 178 5.69 -7.30 10.08
CA VAL A 178 7.10 -7.11 10.37
C VAL A 178 7.35 -5.88 11.25
N GLY A 179 8.35 -5.99 12.11
CA GLY A 179 8.89 -4.89 12.89
C GLY A 179 10.08 -4.26 12.16
N VAL A 180 9.92 -3.01 11.75
CA VAL A 180 10.90 -2.22 11.00
C VAL A 180 11.58 -1.21 11.93
N TYR A 181 12.90 -1.24 11.93
CA TYR A 181 13.77 -0.34 12.69
C TYR A 181 14.55 0.56 11.72
N SER A 182 14.72 1.82 12.08
CA SER A 182 15.50 2.78 11.29
C SER A 182 16.67 3.29 12.11
N GLU A 183 17.81 3.50 11.48
CA GLU A 183 19.02 4.02 12.14
C GLU A 183 18.82 5.42 12.73
N MET A 184 17.92 6.21 12.14
CA MET A 184 17.69 7.62 12.47
C MET A 184 16.67 7.83 13.60
N GLY A 185 16.06 6.77 14.16
CA GLY A 185 15.04 6.90 15.19
C GLY A 185 14.97 5.69 16.12
N SER A 186 14.69 5.93 17.40
CA SER A 186 14.47 4.89 18.42
C SER A 186 13.15 4.13 18.25
N ASP A 187 12.34 4.47 17.24
CA ASP A 187 10.99 3.97 17.09
C ASP A 187 10.97 2.66 16.29
N ASN A 188 10.31 1.65 16.86
CA ASN A 188 9.99 0.41 16.17
C ASN A 188 8.64 0.57 15.44
N TYR A 189 8.67 0.53 14.10
CA TYR A 189 7.45 0.61 13.31
C TYR A 189 6.92 -0.78 13.00
N GLN A 190 5.68 -1.04 13.38
CA GLN A 190 4.97 -2.24 12.95
C GLN A 190 4.36 -1.97 11.57
N VAL A 191 4.68 -2.84 10.61
CA VAL A 191 4.12 -2.83 9.26
C VAL A 191 3.38 -4.13 9.04
N THR A 192 2.14 -4.04 8.58
CA THR A 192 1.33 -5.19 8.18
C THR A 192 0.98 -5.07 6.70
N ILE A 193 1.28 -6.13 5.95
CA ILE A 193 0.89 -6.31 4.56
C ILE A 193 -0.16 -7.42 4.52
N GLY A 194 -1.43 -7.02 4.47
CA GLY A 194 -2.55 -7.90 4.16
C GLY A 194 -3.27 -7.42 2.90
N ASN A 195 -4.55 -7.76 2.75
CA ASN A 195 -5.41 -7.13 1.72
C ASN A 195 -5.45 -5.60 1.83
N LYS A 196 -5.16 -5.07 3.03
CA LYS A 196 -4.91 -3.65 3.26
C LYS A 196 -3.56 -3.51 3.96
N THR A 197 -2.71 -2.63 3.45
CA THR A 197 -1.43 -2.33 4.09
C THR A 197 -1.65 -1.39 5.28
N SER A 198 -0.89 -1.56 6.35
CA SER A 198 -0.92 -0.65 7.51
C SER A 198 0.47 -0.47 8.10
N CYS A 199 0.67 0.67 8.75
CA CYS A 199 1.88 0.98 9.50
C CYS A 199 1.47 1.87 10.68
N ASN A 200 2.21 1.84 11.78
CA ASN A 200 1.99 2.73 12.94
C ASN A 200 2.82 4.04 12.86
N CYS A 201 3.55 4.29 11.78
CA CYS A 201 4.40 5.47 11.65
C CYS A 201 3.60 6.76 11.42
N SER A 202 4.16 7.90 11.83
CA SER A 202 3.56 9.22 11.67
C SER A 202 3.18 9.57 10.23
N SER A 203 3.97 9.14 9.24
CA SER A 203 3.69 9.40 7.83
C SER A 203 2.35 8.86 7.38
N ILE A 204 1.91 7.70 7.89
CA ILE A 204 0.61 7.14 7.50
C ILE A 204 -0.54 7.88 8.19
N THR A 205 -0.32 8.40 9.39
CA THR A 205 -1.27 9.20 10.16
C THR A 205 -1.54 10.52 9.46
N PHE A 206 -0.49 11.18 8.95
CA PHE A 206 -0.62 12.44 8.22
C PHE A 206 -1.01 12.27 6.75
N ARG A 207 -0.68 11.13 6.12
CA ARG A 207 -0.96 10.86 4.69
C ARG A 207 -1.57 9.46 4.51
N PRO A 208 -2.84 9.24 4.91
CA PRO A 208 -3.45 7.91 4.94
C PRO A 208 -3.72 7.30 3.56
N LYS A 209 -3.67 8.12 2.50
CA LYS A 209 -3.95 7.72 1.11
C LYS A 209 -2.74 7.07 0.41
N SER A 210 -1.52 7.38 0.85
CA SER A 210 -0.29 6.88 0.25
C SER A 210 0.41 5.88 1.18
N ASN A 211 1.07 4.87 0.63
CA ASN A 211 1.97 4.04 1.43
C ASN A 211 3.15 4.88 1.95
N CYS A 212 3.50 4.68 3.23
CA CYS A 212 4.70 5.27 3.81
C CYS A 212 5.96 4.55 3.33
N LYS A 213 7.13 5.13 3.58
CA LYS A 213 8.42 4.52 3.22
C LYS A 213 8.60 3.10 3.79
N HIS A 214 8.10 2.82 5.00
CA HIS A 214 8.22 1.49 5.63
C HIS A 214 7.40 0.43 4.87
N ILE A 215 6.18 0.75 4.45
CA ILE A 215 5.36 -0.16 3.65
C ILE A 215 6.02 -0.40 2.29
N ILE A 216 6.50 0.67 1.64
CA ILE A 216 7.18 0.55 0.34
C ILE A 216 8.46 -0.29 0.48
N TYR A 217 9.22 -0.11 1.56
CA TYR A 217 10.41 -0.91 1.86
C TYR A 217 10.08 -2.40 1.96
N VAL A 218 9.04 -2.75 2.72
CA VAL A 218 8.59 -4.15 2.87
C VAL A 218 8.13 -4.73 1.54
N LEU A 219 7.30 -4.00 0.79
CA LEU A 219 6.82 -4.44 -0.52
C LEU A 219 7.99 -4.68 -1.49
N THR A 220 9.01 -3.82 -1.48
CA THR A 220 10.11 -3.86 -2.46
C THR A 220 11.22 -4.82 -2.10
N HIS A 221 11.72 -4.77 -0.86
CA HIS A 221 12.88 -5.55 -0.44
C HIS A 221 12.51 -6.93 0.11
N ILE A 222 11.38 -7.03 0.82
CA ILE A 222 10.96 -8.30 1.43
C ILE A 222 10.06 -9.10 0.48
N LEU A 223 9.04 -8.48 -0.10
CA LEU A 223 8.07 -9.17 -0.95
C LEU A 223 8.38 -9.10 -2.45
N ARG A 224 9.42 -8.36 -2.85
CA ARG A 224 9.84 -8.16 -4.26
C ARG A 224 8.68 -7.78 -5.18
N ALA A 225 7.79 -6.94 -4.68
CA ALA A 225 6.59 -6.51 -5.37
C ALA A 225 6.91 -5.72 -6.65
N PRO A 226 6.10 -5.88 -7.71
CA PRO A 226 6.20 -5.04 -8.90
C PRO A 226 5.87 -3.58 -8.57
N ALA A 227 6.50 -2.65 -9.32
CA ALA A 227 6.47 -1.22 -9.05
C ALA A 227 5.04 -0.64 -9.02
N GLU A 228 4.14 -1.21 -9.81
CA GLU A 228 2.74 -0.80 -9.95
C GLU A 228 1.92 -1.05 -8.67
N LEU A 229 2.32 -2.00 -7.83
CA LEU A 229 1.64 -2.32 -6.56
C LEU A 229 2.13 -1.45 -5.40
N LEU A 230 3.29 -0.81 -5.50
CA LEU A 230 3.89 -0.02 -4.42
C LEU A 230 3.05 1.19 -3.97
N PRO A 231 2.34 1.90 -4.86
CA PRO A 231 1.43 2.98 -4.45
C PRO A 231 0.14 2.46 -3.80
N GLN A 232 -0.24 1.20 -4.05
CA GLN A 232 -1.57 0.69 -3.71
C GLN A 232 -1.68 0.37 -2.21
N ARG A 233 -2.70 0.92 -1.55
CA ARG A 233 -3.02 0.63 -0.13
C ARG A 233 -3.78 -0.70 0.04
N THR A 234 -4.40 -1.17 -1.03
CA THR A 234 -5.22 -2.38 -1.05
C THR A 234 -4.68 -3.33 -2.10
N LEU A 235 -4.37 -4.55 -1.67
CA LEU A 235 -3.89 -5.64 -2.49
C LEU A 235 -5.00 -6.68 -2.61
N PHE A 236 -5.22 -7.19 -3.81
CA PHE A 236 -6.15 -8.31 -3.98
C PHE A 236 -5.54 -9.59 -3.41
N THR A 237 -6.38 -10.53 -3.00
CA THR A 237 -5.92 -11.77 -2.36
C THR A 237 -5.01 -12.56 -3.28
N GLU A 238 -5.32 -12.60 -4.58
CA GLU A 238 -4.48 -13.24 -5.60
C GLU A 238 -3.10 -12.58 -5.74
N GLU A 239 -3.03 -11.25 -5.65
CA GLU A 239 -1.76 -10.51 -5.71
C GLU A 239 -0.94 -10.77 -4.45
N LEU A 240 -1.60 -10.75 -3.29
CA LEU A 240 -0.97 -10.97 -2.00
C LEU A 240 -0.41 -12.39 -1.88
N MET A 241 -1.16 -13.41 -2.31
CA MET A 241 -0.66 -14.78 -2.33
C MET A 241 0.56 -14.91 -3.24
N LYS A 242 0.55 -14.32 -4.44
CA LYS A 242 1.71 -14.30 -5.34
C LYS A 242 2.92 -13.62 -4.70
N LEU A 243 2.71 -12.49 -4.02
CA LEU A 243 3.77 -11.76 -3.31
C LEU A 243 4.41 -12.61 -2.21
N LEU A 244 3.60 -13.32 -1.43
CA LEU A 244 4.09 -14.18 -0.35
C LEU A 244 4.82 -15.42 -0.88
N ASP A 245 4.29 -16.04 -1.93
CA ASP A 245 4.85 -17.25 -2.55
C ASP A 245 6.22 -16.99 -3.22
N HIS A 246 6.39 -15.79 -3.80
CA HIS A 246 7.63 -15.41 -4.51
C HIS A 246 8.60 -14.61 -3.65
N ALA A 247 8.25 -14.35 -2.38
CA ALA A 247 9.15 -13.66 -1.47
C ALA A 247 10.41 -14.51 -1.22
N PRO A 248 11.62 -13.92 -1.24
CA PRO A 248 12.84 -14.63 -0.89
C PRO A 248 12.73 -15.19 0.52
N LYS A 249 12.94 -16.50 0.64
CA LYS A 249 12.98 -17.18 1.94
C LYS A 249 14.35 -17.00 2.56
N VAL A 250 14.47 -15.99 3.43
CA VAL A 250 15.73 -15.64 4.11
C VAL A 250 15.72 -16.03 5.59
N ARG A 251 14.54 -16.27 6.18
CA ARG A 251 14.37 -16.74 7.55
C ARG A 251 13.66 -18.08 7.54
N PHE A 252 14.19 -19.03 8.30
CA PHE A 252 13.68 -20.40 8.34
C PHE A 252 13.15 -20.70 9.74
N THR A 253 12.09 -21.49 9.79
CA THR A 253 11.54 -22.00 11.06
C THR A 253 12.42 -23.11 11.62
N ALA A 254 12.35 -23.37 12.93
CA ALA A 254 13.09 -24.45 13.56
C ALA A 254 12.80 -25.84 12.92
N ALA A 255 11.56 -26.06 12.48
CA ALA A 255 11.17 -27.29 11.79
C ALA A 255 11.90 -27.44 10.45
N GLU A 256 11.96 -26.38 9.64
CA GLU A 256 12.63 -26.38 8.33
C GLU A 256 14.14 -26.57 8.47
N VAL A 257 14.74 -25.91 9.46
CA VAL A 257 16.16 -26.07 9.80
C VAL A 257 16.47 -27.51 10.18
N SER A 258 15.56 -28.20 10.90
CA SER A 258 15.78 -29.60 11.28
C SER A 258 15.68 -30.59 10.11
N THR A 259 14.94 -30.23 9.06
CA THR A 259 14.76 -31.09 7.87
C THR A 259 15.84 -30.89 6.82
N ASP A 260 16.59 -29.78 6.86
CA ASP A 260 17.64 -29.47 5.91
C ASP A 260 19.04 -29.54 6.58
N PRO A 261 19.82 -30.61 6.33
CA PRO A 261 21.16 -30.75 6.89
C PRO A 261 22.10 -29.59 6.54
N CYS A 262 21.88 -28.95 5.37
CA CYS A 262 22.65 -27.81 4.88
C CYS A 262 22.55 -26.58 5.81
N MET A 263 21.55 -26.53 6.69
CA MET A 263 21.33 -25.45 7.65
C MET A 263 22.10 -25.63 8.97
N SER A 264 22.82 -26.75 9.12
CA SER A 264 23.60 -27.09 10.32
C SER A 264 24.99 -27.65 10.02
N ASP A 265 25.42 -27.63 8.76
CA ASP A 265 26.70 -28.18 8.29
C ASP A 265 27.91 -27.30 8.63
N GLY A 266 27.69 -26.05 9.06
CA GLY A 266 28.73 -25.06 9.32
C GLY A 266 29.48 -24.60 8.08
N VAL A 267 29.04 -24.97 6.87
CA VAL A 267 29.70 -24.64 5.60
C VAL A 267 29.20 -23.27 5.13
N PRO A 268 30.09 -22.27 4.99
CA PRO A 268 29.71 -20.94 4.50
C PRO A 268 29.00 -21.02 3.14
N LYS A 269 27.84 -20.39 3.05
CA LYS A 269 27.06 -20.31 1.81
C LYS A 269 27.60 -19.17 0.95
N SER A 270 27.45 -19.29 -0.37
CA SER A 270 27.87 -18.23 -1.29
C SER A 270 27.23 -16.89 -0.93
N LYS A 271 27.94 -15.78 -1.11
CA LYS A 271 27.36 -14.44 -0.98
C LYS A 271 26.49 -14.08 -2.20
N ASP A 272 26.78 -14.66 -3.35
CA ASP A 272 26.14 -14.33 -4.61
C ASP A 272 24.71 -14.85 -4.66
N GLY A 273 23.78 -13.99 -5.06
CA GLY A 273 22.35 -14.30 -5.12
C GLY A 273 21.64 -14.34 -3.76
N ASN A 274 22.37 -14.17 -2.65
CA ASN A 274 21.82 -14.19 -1.30
C ASN A 274 21.57 -12.78 -0.75
N CYS A 275 20.46 -12.64 -0.02
CA CYS A 275 20.08 -11.39 0.63
C CYS A 275 20.38 -11.45 2.14
N CYS A 276 20.66 -10.28 2.71
CA CYS A 276 20.83 -10.13 4.16
C CYS A 276 19.49 -10.37 4.89
N PRO A 277 19.44 -11.22 5.94
CA PRO A 277 18.20 -11.53 6.67
C PRO A 277 17.64 -10.38 7.51
N VAL A 278 18.40 -9.29 7.64
CA VAL A 278 18.02 -8.12 8.44
C VAL A 278 17.55 -6.98 7.54
N CYS A 279 18.28 -6.61 6.49
CA CYS A 279 17.89 -5.51 5.60
C CYS A 279 17.23 -5.98 4.29
N PHE A 280 17.28 -7.27 3.95
CA PHE A 280 16.75 -7.84 2.69
C PHE A 280 17.36 -7.24 1.41
N LYS A 281 18.50 -6.56 1.52
CA LYS A 281 19.33 -6.14 0.38
C LYS A 281 20.37 -7.23 0.06
N ASP A 282 20.89 -7.22 -1.15
CA ASP A 282 21.90 -8.19 -1.60
C ASP A 282 23.17 -8.06 -0.74
N ILE A 283 23.81 -9.18 -0.42
CA ILE A 283 25.00 -9.19 0.44
C ILE A 283 26.18 -8.46 -0.24
N GLY A 284 26.43 -8.79 -1.51
CA GLY A 284 27.52 -8.20 -2.29
C GLY A 284 28.90 -8.40 -1.66
N GLU A 285 29.78 -7.43 -1.89
CA GLU A 285 31.18 -7.46 -1.41
C GLU A 285 31.38 -6.85 -0.02
N ALA A 286 30.30 -6.42 0.64
CA ALA A 286 30.37 -5.77 1.94
C ALA A 286 30.92 -6.71 3.03
N GLN A 287 31.38 -6.10 4.13
CA GLN A 287 31.80 -6.85 5.31
C GLN A 287 30.60 -7.61 5.89
N THR A 288 30.79 -8.89 6.18
CA THR A 288 29.72 -9.77 6.66
C THR A 288 30.11 -10.52 7.93
N ALA A 289 29.12 -10.75 8.77
CA ALA A 289 29.14 -11.75 9.83
C ALA A 289 28.53 -13.06 9.27
N CYS A 290 29.27 -14.16 9.39
CA CYS A 290 28.82 -15.49 8.96
C CYS A 290 28.41 -16.33 10.17
N CYS A 291 27.24 -16.96 10.10
CA CYS A 291 26.85 -17.92 11.14
C CYS A 291 27.66 -19.21 11.01
N GLY A 292 28.28 -19.68 12.09
CA GLY A 292 29.03 -20.93 12.13
C GLY A 292 28.18 -22.19 12.11
N LYS A 293 26.85 -22.07 12.16
CA LYS A 293 25.91 -23.22 12.06
C LYS A 293 25.34 -23.38 10.65
N CYS A 294 24.67 -22.34 10.13
CA CYS A 294 24.02 -22.42 8.82
C CYS A 294 24.86 -21.85 7.67
N GLY A 295 26.00 -21.22 7.96
CA GLY A 295 26.88 -20.65 6.93
C GLY A 295 26.34 -19.41 6.22
N TYR A 296 25.16 -18.89 6.57
CA TYR A 296 24.62 -17.69 5.94
C TYR A 296 25.30 -16.41 6.41
N HIS A 297 25.43 -15.46 5.48
CA HIS A 297 26.03 -14.16 5.71
C HIS A 297 24.97 -13.10 6.03
N THR A 298 25.33 -12.20 6.93
CA THR A 298 24.60 -10.97 7.26
C THR A 298 25.59 -9.81 7.18
N HIS A 299 25.19 -8.63 6.67
CA HIS A 299 26.07 -7.46 6.72
C HIS A 299 26.50 -7.17 8.16
N SER A 300 27.77 -6.86 8.40
CA SER A 300 28.28 -6.63 9.77
C SER A 300 27.50 -5.53 10.49
N SER A 301 27.24 -4.40 9.82
CA SER A 301 26.43 -3.31 10.38
C SER A 301 25.00 -3.72 10.72
N CYS A 302 24.39 -4.57 9.89
CA CYS A 302 23.05 -5.10 10.15
C CYS A 302 23.05 -6.07 11.33
N PHE A 303 24.09 -6.89 11.46
CA PHE A 303 24.24 -7.82 12.58
C PHE A 303 24.43 -7.06 13.91
N ASP A 304 25.22 -5.99 13.92
CA ASP A 304 25.44 -5.18 15.13
C ASP A 304 24.14 -4.57 15.67
N ILE A 305 23.28 -4.08 14.78
CA ILE A 305 21.96 -3.54 15.15
C ILE A 305 21.05 -4.66 15.64
N TYR A 306 20.99 -5.76 14.91
CA TYR A 306 20.18 -6.91 15.28
C TYR A 306 20.58 -7.50 16.65
N ALA A 307 21.88 -7.65 16.90
CA ALA A 307 22.43 -8.12 18.17
C ALA A 307 22.13 -7.17 19.33
N ARG A 308 22.22 -5.85 19.09
CA ARG A 308 21.89 -4.82 20.09
C ARG A 308 20.42 -4.90 20.50
N GLU A 309 19.51 -5.01 19.55
CA GLU A 309 18.06 -5.03 19.81
C GLU A 309 17.57 -6.33 20.46
N LEU A 310 18.35 -7.41 20.35
CA LEU A 310 18.09 -8.69 21.03
C LEU A 310 18.95 -8.92 22.27
N SER A 311 19.77 -7.94 22.66
CA SER A 311 20.68 -8.07 23.79
C SER A 311 19.90 -8.18 25.12
N GLY A 312 19.99 -9.36 25.75
CA GLY A 312 19.30 -9.68 27.00
C GLY A 312 19.33 -11.16 27.36
N TRP A 313 19.28 -12.06 26.36
CA TRP A 313 19.20 -13.52 26.56
C TRP A 313 20.15 -14.35 25.68
N GLY A 314 21.01 -13.68 24.91
CA GLY A 314 21.80 -14.29 23.84
C GLY A 314 21.25 -13.92 22.45
N VAL A 315 22.11 -13.90 21.44
CA VAL A 315 21.73 -13.57 20.07
C VAL A 315 21.51 -14.87 19.32
N ASP A 316 20.34 -15.04 18.69
CA ASP A 316 20.07 -16.15 17.79
C ASP A 316 20.30 -15.74 16.34
N CYS A 317 20.73 -16.68 15.50
CA CYS A 317 20.89 -16.43 14.07
C CYS A 317 19.56 -16.02 13.43
N ALA A 318 19.52 -14.88 12.74
CA ALA A 318 18.32 -14.41 12.04
C ALA A 318 17.84 -15.35 10.92
N VAL A 319 18.69 -16.28 10.46
CA VAL A 319 18.37 -17.26 9.41
C VAL A 319 17.87 -18.57 9.99
N CYS A 320 18.68 -19.25 10.83
CA CYS A 320 18.37 -20.58 11.35
C CYS A 320 17.79 -20.61 12.77
N GLN A 321 17.66 -19.45 13.43
CA GLN A 321 17.15 -19.29 14.80
C GLN A 321 17.94 -20.04 15.89
N GLY A 322 19.07 -20.66 15.54
CA GLY A 322 19.95 -21.29 16.52
C GLY A 322 20.86 -20.26 17.21
N ALA A 323 21.29 -20.57 18.44
CA ALA A 323 22.24 -19.75 19.19
C ALA A 323 23.44 -19.35 18.32
N TRP A 324 23.71 -18.05 18.25
CA TRP A 324 24.71 -17.48 17.36
C TRP A 324 26.14 -17.90 17.74
N SER A 325 26.89 -18.32 16.73
CA SER A 325 28.34 -18.43 16.78
C SER A 325 28.91 -17.90 15.46
N PRO A 326 30.04 -17.16 15.48
CA PRO A 326 30.72 -16.79 14.24
C PRO A 326 31.32 -18.04 13.58
N ALA A 327 31.31 -18.11 12.26
CA ALA A 327 32.08 -19.12 11.53
C ALA A 327 33.57 -18.93 11.79
N ALA A 328 34.32 -20.03 11.91
CA ALA A 328 35.78 -19.98 11.95
C ALA A 328 36.28 -19.44 10.60
N VAL A 329 37.10 -18.39 10.64
CA VAL A 329 37.74 -17.77 9.48
C VAL A 329 38.87 -18.65 8.97
#